data_AF-A0A2V6FU67-F1
#
_entry.id   AF-A0A2V6FU67-F1
#
_cell.length_a   1.000
_cell.length_b   1.000
_cell.length_c   1.000
_cell.angle_alpha   90.00
_cell.angle_beta   90.00
_cell.angle_gamma   90.00
#
_symmetry.space_group_name_H-M   'P 1'
#
loop_
_entity.id
_entity.type
_entity.pdbx_description
1 polymer ?
#
loop_
_entity_poly.entity_id
_entity_poly.type
_entity_poly.pdbx_seq_one_letter_code
_entity_poly.pdbx_strand_id
1 'polypeptide(L)'
;MPFRSLFSIVSLAVAVGFCGELPAQVPPNSTVCAHVLGDRIAGLGPKVRPDEARRVAECAYATARRLRRNYGTVWPPSLNNILVNTGIRKRGLCFQWAEDLLTQLDALKVTTLDLHWAEAYAGTWREHNVVVVTAKDRPIHDGILLDCWRHCGHLFWSAVATDDYPWVEDRRYAGIARRKFAAKRKSRLAEESPISANEKESTITALMR
;
A
#
# COMPACT_ATOMS: atom_id res chain seq x y z
N MET A 1 67.81 -29.69 26.94
CA MET A 1 66.42 -30.21 26.82
C MET A 1 65.86 -30.32 28.23
N PRO A 2 64.60 -29.97 28.53
CA PRO A 2 63.38 -29.96 27.69
C PRO A 2 62.90 -28.52 27.38
N PHE A 3 62.35 -28.14 26.22
CA PHE A 3 61.21 -28.60 25.40
C PHE A 3 59.83 -28.40 26.03
N ARG A 4 58.98 -27.65 25.30
CA ARG A 4 57.49 -27.49 25.37
C ARG A 4 56.98 -26.39 26.30
N SER A 5 56.05 -25.51 25.92
CA SER A 5 55.35 -25.25 24.67
C SER A 5 54.77 -23.83 24.78
N LEU A 6 54.98 -23.00 23.75
CA LEU A 6 54.22 -21.76 23.56
C LEU A 6 52.77 -22.12 23.21
N PHE A 7 51.82 -21.79 24.09
CA PHE A 7 50.41 -21.72 23.73
C PHE A 7 50.01 -20.25 23.70
N SER A 8 50.10 -19.66 22.51
CA SER A 8 49.42 -18.41 22.17
C SER A 8 47.92 -18.63 22.32
N ILE A 9 47.31 -18.04 23.36
CA ILE A 9 45.86 -17.96 23.47
C ILE A 9 45.41 -16.84 22.55
N VAL A 10 45.06 -17.21 21.32
CA VAL A 10 44.36 -16.32 20.38
C VAL A 10 42.98 -16.05 20.96
N SER A 11 42.78 -14.83 21.45
CA SER A 11 41.46 -14.34 21.85
C SER A 11 40.58 -14.23 20.61
N LEU A 12 39.62 -15.14 20.48
CA LEU A 12 38.64 -15.19 19.41
C LEU A 12 37.64 -14.04 19.62
N ALA A 13 37.79 -12.98 18.83
CA ALA A 13 36.81 -11.90 18.77
C ALA A 13 35.48 -12.42 18.20
N VAL A 14 34.41 -12.21 18.96
CA VAL A 14 33.03 -12.43 18.52
C VAL A 14 32.67 -11.39 17.47
N ALA A 15 32.29 -11.84 16.28
CA ALA A 15 31.43 -11.08 15.39
C ALA A 15 30.22 -11.97 15.08
N VAL A 16 29.12 -11.75 15.80
CA VAL A 16 27.80 -12.20 15.36
C VAL A 16 27.54 -11.45 14.06
N GLY A 17 27.81 -12.13 12.94
CA GLY A 17 27.50 -11.62 11.62
C GLY A 17 26.00 -11.42 11.52
N PHE A 18 25.57 -10.18 11.68
CA PHE A 18 24.36 -9.66 11.09
C PHE A 18 24.47 -9.97 9.60
N CYS A 19 23.85 -11.05 9.13
CA CYS A 19 23.66 -11.31 7.70
C CYS A 19 22.56 -10.37 7.21
N GLY A 20 22.85 -9.07 7.32
CA GLY A 20 22.19 -8.00 6.59
C GLY A 20 22.89 -7.90 5.26
N GLU A 21 22.51 -8.74 4.32
CA GLU A 21 22.76 -8.53 2.91
C GLU A 21 21.56 -9.08 2.16
N LEU A 22 20.55 -8.21 2.03
CA LEU A 22 19.50 -8.38 1.03
C LEU A 22 20.20 -8.52 -0.32
N PRO A 23 20.10 -9.67 -1.02
CA PRO A 23 20.75 -9.84 -2.30
C PRO A 23 20.25 -8.76 -3.25
N ALA A 24 21.22 -8.10 -3.86
CA ALA A 24 21.02 -7.08 -4.87
C ALA A 24 20.06 -7.60 -5.96
N GLN A 25 19.16 -6.71 -6.37
CA GLN A 25 18.32 -6.83 -7.59
C GLN A 25 17.21 -7.87 -7.56
N VAL A 26 16.45 -7.95 -6.47
CA VAL A 26 15.08 -8.47 -6.57
C VAL A 26 14.28 -7.48 -7.44
N PRO A 27 13.71 -7.90 -8.59
CA PRO A 27 12.91 -6.99 -9.38
C PRO A 27 11.78 -6.45 -8.48
N PRO A 28 11.45 -5.15 -8.54
CA PRO A 28 10.50 -4.49 -7.63
C PRO A 28 9.06 -5.05 -7.69
N ASN A 29 8.85 -6.12 -8.46
CA ASN A 29 7.60 -6.81 -8.75
C ASN A 29 7.66 -8.32 -8.46
N SER A 30 8.63 -8.82 -7.69
CA SER A 30 8.67 -10.25 -7.37
C SER A 30 7.73 -10.60 -6.21
N THR A 31 7.20 -11.81 -6.22
CA THR A 31 6.49 -12.42 -5.09
C THR A 31 7.34 -12.37 -3.81
N VAL A 32 8.67 -12.40 -3.94
CA VAL A 32 9.63 -12.28 -2.83
C VAL A 32 9.49 -10.93 -2.12
N CYS A 33 9.35 -9.82 -2.85
CA CYS A 33 9.14 -8.50 -2.23
C CYS A 33 7.83 -8.44 -1.42
N ALA A 34 6.77 -9.06 -1.94
CA ALA A 34 5.50 -9.15 -1.21
C ALA A 34 5.62 -10.03 0.05
N HIS A 35 6.40 -11.12 0.00
CA HIS A 35 6.71 -11.93 1.18
C HIS A 35 7.47 -11.13 2.24
N VAL A 36 8.53 -10.41 1.86
CA VAL A 36 9.31 -9.60 2.81
C VAL A 36 8.44 -8.53 3.48
N LEU A 37 7.59 -7.85 2.71
CA LEU A 37 6.64 -6.89 3.29
C LEU A 37 5.62 -7.59 4.21
N GLY A 38 5.11 -8.75 3.80
CA GLY A 38 4.19 -9.55 4.61
C GLY A 38 4.80 -9.95 5.96
N ASP A 39 6.03 -10.44 5.96
CA ASP A 39 6.77 -10.80 7.17
C ASP A 39 7.01 -9.57 8.06
N ARG A 40 7.31 -8.42 7.45
CA ARG A 40 7.50 -7.16 8.19
C ARG A 40 6.20 -6.66 8.82
N ILE A 41 5.07 -6.77 8.12
CA ILE A 41 3.74 -6.45 8.66
C ILE A 41 3.35 -7.43 9.77
N ALA A 42 3.61 -8.73 9.60
CA ALA A 42 3.39 -9.73 10.64
C ALA A 42 4.23 -9.43 11.90
N GLY A 43 5.43 -8.89 11.70
CA GLY A 43 6.32 -8.43 12.78
C GLY A 43 5.88 -7.17 13.53
N LEU A 44 4.78 -6.51 13.14
CA LEU A 44 4.26 -5.33 13.85
C LEU A 44 3.70 -5.66 15.25
N GLY A 45 3.36 -6.92 15.51
CA GLY A 45 2.95 -7.33 16.85
C GLY A 45 2.51 -8.79 16.93
N PRO A 46 2.48 -9.38 18.14
CA PRO A 46 2.20 -10.80 18.34
C PRO A 46 0.75 -11.21 18.02
N LYS A 47 -0.17 -10.24 17.95
CA LYS A 47 -1.58 -10.47 17.61
C LYS A 47 -1.86 -10.35 16.11
N VAL A 48 -0.88 -9.90 15.32
CA VAL A 48 -1.05 -9.76 13.87
C VAL A 48 -1.10 -11.14 13.24
N ARG A 49 -2.13 -11.39 12.45
CA ARG A 49 -2.29 -12.64 11.71
C ARG A 49 -1.36 -12.64 10.48
N PRO A 50 -0.44 -13.63 10.35
CA PRO A 50 0.45 -13.69 9.20
C PRO A 50 -0.28 -13.79 7.85
N ASP A 51 -1.45 -14.42 7.81
CA ASP A 51 -2.26 -14.52 6.59
C ASP A 51 -2.86 -13.17 6.19
N GLU A 52 -3.30 -12.35 7.14
CA GLU A 52 -3.77 -10.98 6.86
C GLU A 52 -2.61 -10.10 6.38
N ALA A 53 -1.45 -10.18 7.04
CA ALA A 53 -0.25 -9.45 6.67
C ALA A 53 0.19 -9.75 5.23
N ARG A 54 0.21 -11.03 4.85
CA ARG A 54 0.52 -11.47 3.49
C ARG A 54 -0.50 -10.94 2.47
N ARG A 55 -1.80 -11.04 2.76
CA ARG A 55 -2.85 -10.53 1.87
C ARG A 55 -2.75 -9.02 1.65
N VAL A 56 -2.42 -8.26 2.69
CA VAL A 56 -2.18 -6.81 2.59
C VAL A 56 -0.99 -6.52 1.68
N ALA A 57 0.13 -7.21 1.87
CA ALA A 57 1.32 -7.02 1.04
C ALA A 57 1.06 -7.36 -0.44
N GLU A 58 0.46 -8.53 -0.71
CA GLU A 58 0.11 -8.95 -2.07
C GLU A 58 -0.86 -7.97 -2.74
N CYS A 59 -1.87 -7.51 -2.01
CA CYS A 59 -2.84 -6.52 -2.49
C CYS A 59 -2.17 -5.18 -2.80
N ALA A 60 -1.25 -4.72 -1.95
CA ALA A 60 -0.53 -3.46 -2.15
C ALA A 60 0.33 -3.51 -3.43
N TYR A 61 1.12 -4.57 -3.63
CA TYR A 61 1.91 -4.75 -4.85
C TYR A 61 1.04 -4.89 -6.11
N ALA A 62 -0.05 -5.67 -6.03
CA ALA A 62 -0.98 -5.82 -7.15
C ALA A 62 -1.66 -4.49 -7.51
N THR A 63 -2.03 -3.70 -6.50
CA THR A 63 -2.65 -2.39 -6.66
C THR A 63 -1.67 -1.37 -7.25
N ALA A 64 -0.45 -1.28 -6.73
CA ALA A 64 0.60 -0.42 -7.27
C ALA A 64 0.83 -0.68 -8.77
N ARG A 65 0.95 -1.95 -9.16
CA ARG A 65 1.09 -2.38 -10.56
C ARG A 65 -0.10 -2.01 -11.43
N ARG A 66 -1.33 -2.16 -10.90
CA ARG A 66 -2.54 -1.77 -11.62
C ARG A 66 -2.61 -0.25 -11.82
N LEU A 67 -2.32 0.53 -10.77
CA LEU A 67 -2.31 1.99 -10.82
C LEU A 67 -1.25 2.52 -11.80
N ARG A 68 -0.05 1.94 -11.81
CA ARG A 68 0.98 2.27 -12.80
C ARG A 68 0.46 2.21 -14.24
N ARG A 69 -0.22 1.11 -14.58
CA ARG A 69 -0.79 0.90 -15.92
C ARG A 69 -1.92 1.88 -16.20
N ASN A 70 -2.82 2.08 -15.24
CA ASN A 70 -3.99 2.94 -15.39
C ASN A 70 -3.63 4.43 -15.52
N TYR A 71 -2.58 4.87 -14.83
CA TYR A 71 -2.20 6.28 -14.78
C TYR A 71 -1.17 6.68 -15.84
N GLY A 72 -0.62 5.73 -16.60
CA GLY A 72 0.33 6.04 -17.69
C GLY A 72 1.52 6.88 -17.20
N THR A 73 1.96 6.62 -15.97
CA THR A 73 2.88 7.47 -15.21
C THR A 73 4.22 7.60 -15.93
N VAL A 74 4.62 8.83 -16.25
CA VAL A 74 5.94 9.16 -16.84
C VAL A 74 6.85 9.62 -15.71
N TRP A 75 8.13 9.23 -15.73
CA TRP A 75 9.11 9.70 -14.75
C TRP A 75 9.56 11.12 -15.13
N PRO A 76 9.67 12.08 -14.19
CA PRO A 76 9.57 11.97 -12.72
C PRO A 76 8.13 12.14 -12.14
N PRO A 77 7.85 11.67 -10.91
CA PRO A 77 6.54 11.80 -10.25
C PRO A 77 6.01 13.24 -10.17
N SER A 78 6.91 14.20 -9.92
CA SER A 78 6.61 15.64 -9.88
C SER A 78 6.07 16.17 -11.21
N LEU A 79 6.52 15.62 -12.35
CA LEU A 79 6.00 15.97 -13.66
C LEU A 79 4.54 15.54 -13.81
N ASN A 80 4.12 14.40 -13.24
CA ASN A 80 2.70 14.03 -13.22
C ASN A 80 1.86 14.98 -12.38
N ASN A 81 2.37 15.47 -11.25
CA ASN A 81 1.65 16.46 -10.45
C ASN A 81 1.46 17.79 -11.21
N ILE A 82 2.49 18.23 -11.94
CA ILE A 82 2.39 19.40 -12.83
C ILE A 82 1.34 19.14 -13.92
N LEU A 83 1.39 17.99 -14.61
CA LEU A 83 0.47 17.64 -15.70
C LEU A 83 -0.99 17.50 -15.25
N VAL A 84 -1.23 17.06 -14.01
CA VAL A 84 -2.59 17.00 -13.45
C VAL A 84 -3.06 18.38 -13.02
N ASN A 85 -2.21 19.16 -12.35
CA ASN A 85 -2.55 20.53 -11.92
C ASN A 85 -2.77 21.48 -13.11
N THR A 86 -2.12 21.25 -14.25
CA THR A 86 -2.34 22.01 -15.50
C THR A 86 -3.51 21.49 -16.34
N GLY A 87 -4.24 20.47 -15.86
CA GLY A 87 -5.43 19.92 -16.53
C GLY A 87 -5.15 19.02 -17.73
N ILE A 88 -3.89 18.74 -18.04
CA ILE A 88 -3.48 17.88 -19.16
C ILE A 88 -3.79 16.40 -18.83
N ARG A 89 -3.75 16.01 -17.56
CA ARG A 89 -4.17 14.69 -17.09
C ARG A 89 -5.27 14.77 -16.03
N LYS A 90 -6.23 13.85 -16.13
CA LYS A 90 -7.39 13.81 -15.21
C LYS A 90 -7.05 13.29 -13.81
N ARG A 91 -5.99 12.47 -13.67
CA ARG A 91 -5.61 11.78 -12.42
C ARG A 91 -4.09 11.50 -12.37
N GLY A 92 -3.57 11.26 -11.17
CA GLY A 92 -2.16 10.91 -10.90
C GLY A 92 -1.54 11.59 -9.67
N LEU A 93 -2.29 12.39 -8.93
CA LEU A 93 -1.81 13.08 -7.72
C LEU A 93 -1.62 12.09 -6.56
N CYS A 94 -0.67 12.39 -5.65
CA CYS A 94 -0.32 11.55 -4.51
C CYS A 94 -1.55 11.04 -3.73
N PHE A 95 -2.52 11.91 -3.42
CA PHE A 95 -3.74 11.52 -2.71
C PHE A 95 -4.59 10.51 -3.49
N GLN A 96 -4.62 10.55 -4.82
CA GLN A 96 -5.41 9.61 -5.62
C GLN A 96 -4.81 8.21 -5.61
N TRP A 97 -3.48 8.11 -5.60
CA TRP A 97 -2.79 6.84 -5.43
C TRP A 97 -3.07 6.25 -4.04
N ALA A 98 -3.00 7.08 -3.00
CA ALA A 98 -3.30 6.66 -1.63
C ALA A 98 -4.78 6.27 -1.47
N GLU A 99 -5.73 7.03 -2.04
CA GLU A 99 -7.17 6.73 -1.98
C GLU A 99 -7.47 5.36 -2.63
N ASP A 100 -6.92 5.11 -3.82
CA ASP A 100 -7.15 3.86 -4.53
C ASP A 100 -6.43 2.67 -3.87
N LEU A 101 -5.29 2.90 -3.21
CA LEU A 101 -4.62 1.89 -2.40
C LEU A 101 -5.43 1.54 -1.15
N LEU A 102 -5.80 2.55 -0.35
CA LEU A 102 -6.57 2.39 0.89
C LEU A 102 -7.86 1.62 0.62
N THR A 103 -8.54 1.99 -0.46
CA THR A 103 -9.75 1.34 -0.95
C THR A 103 -9.60 -0.16 -1.14
N GLN A 104 -8.49 -0.59 -1.76
CA GLN A 104 -8.27 -2.00 -2.08
C GLN A 104 -7.88 -2.79 -0.84
N LEU A 105 -7.12 -2.17 0.06
CA LEU A 105 -6.77 -2.74 1.35
C LEU A 105 -8.00 -2.87 2.27
N ASP A 106 -8.87 -1.85 2.33
CA ASP A 106 -10.12 -1.88 3.10
C ASP A 106 -11.11 -2.95 2.62
N ALA A 107 -11.02 -3.34 1.33
CA ALA A 107 -11.81 -4.44 0.78
C ALA A 107 -11.37 -5.82 1.30
N LEU A 108 -10.16 -5.94 1.84
CA LEU A 108 -9.66 -7.19 2.43
C LEU A 108 -10.31 -7.52 3.77
N LYS A 109 -10.93 -6.54 4.43
CA LYS A 109 -11.59 -6.68 5.75
C LYS A 109 -10.68 -7.37 6.78
N VAL A 110 -9.44 -6.89 6.86
CA VAL A 110 -8.49 -7.32 7.90
C VAL A 110 -8.99 -6.94 9.28
N THR A 111 -8.66 -7.76 10.28
CA THR A 111 -9.20 -7.64 11.64
C THR A 111 -8.11 -7.40 12.68
N THR A 112 -6.87 -7.80 12.39
CA THR A 112 -5.72 -7.66 13.29
C THR A 112 -4.81 -6.49 12.97
N LEU A 113 -5.14 -5.76 11.90
CA LEU A 113 -4.40 -4.61 11.39
C LEU A 113 -5.33 -3.41 11.27
N ASP A 114 -4.78 -2.21 11.48
CA ASP A 114 -5.46 -0.96 11.17
C ASP A 114 -4.82 -0.28 9.95
N LEU A 115 -5.68 0.33 9.14
CA LEU A 115 -5.31 1.05 7.92
C LEU A 115 -5.57 2.54 8.13
N HIS A 116 -4.49 3.29 8.18
CA HIS A 116 -4.48 4.72 8.46
C HIS A 116 -4.18 5.53 7.20
N TRP A 117 -4.68 6.76 7.18
CA TRP A 117 -4.28 7.76 6.20
C TRP A 117 -3.24 8.68 6.85
N ALA A 118 -2.12 8.88 6.17
CA ALA A 118 -1.07 9.77 6.64
C ALA A 118 -0.79 10.87 5.61
N GLU A 119 -0.59 12.08 6.10
CA GLU A 119 -0.29 13.27 5.32
C GLU A 119 1.01 13.89 5.82
N ALA A 120 1.83 14.37 4.89
CA ALA A 120 3.00 15.17 5.19
C ALA A 120 2.85 16.52 4.48
N TYR A 121 3.21 17.61 5.16
CA TYR A 121 3.11 18.99 4.64
C TYR A 121 1.71 19.37 4.12
N ALA A 122 0.66 18.92 4.81
CA ALA A 122 -0.74 19.15 4.43
C ALA A 122 -1.04 20.63 4.14
N GLY A 123 -1.77 20.89 3.06
CA GLY A 123 -2.15 22.25 2.63
C GLY A 123 -1.04 23.03 1.93
N THR A 124 0.12 22.41 1.66
CA THR A 124 1.22 23.04 0.93
C THR A 124 1.44 22.40 -0.44
N TRP A 125 2.23 23.04 -1.30
CA TRP A 125 2.62 22.46 -2.59
C TRP A 125 3.48 21.18 -2.45
N ARG A 126 4.04 20.92 -1.26
CA ARG A 126 4.83 19.72 -0.93
C ARG A 126 3.98 18.61 -0.32
N GLU A 127 2.66 18.76 -0.28
CA GLU A 127 1.77 17.79 0.32
C GLU A 127 1.98 16.39 -0.28
N HIS A 128 2.13 15.41 0.59
CA HIS A 128 2.23 14.01 0.22
C HIS A 128 1.35 13.15 1.11
N ASN A 129 0.72 12.14 0.50
CA ASN A 129 -0.32 11.34 1.12
C ASN A 129 0.00 9.86 0.91
N VAL A 130 -0.11 9.06 1.97
CA VAL A 130 0.18 7.62 1.95
C VAL A 130 -0.80 6.85 2.83
N VAL A 131 -0.79 5.52 2.70
CA VAL A 131 -1.50 4.61 3.60
C VAL A 131 -0.51 4.00 4.57
N VAL A 132 -0.83 3.96 5.86
CA VAL A 132 0.00 3.30 6.88
C VAL A 132 -0.74 2.09 7.43
N VAL A 133 -0.01 0.99 7.59
CA VAL A 133 -0.48 -0.25 8.21
C VAL A 133 0.13 -0.37 9.59
N THR A 134 -0.70 -0.57 10.61
CA THR A 134 -0.27 -0.82 11.99
C THR A 134 -0.88 -2.13 12.49
N ALA A 135 -0.35 -2.67 13.59
CA ALA A 135 -1.10 -3.64 14.38
C ALA A 135 -2.32 -2.95 15.00
N LYS A 136 -3.40 -3.72 15.22
CA LYS A 136 -4.65 -3.20 15.77
C LYS A 136 -4.44 -2.31 17.01
N ASP A 137 -5.11 -1.16 17.03
CA ASP A 137 -5.11 -0.17 18.11
C ASP A 137 -3.73 0.40 18.46
N ARG A 138 -2.78 0.37 17.51
CA ARG A 138 -1.45 1.01 17.65
C ARG A 138 -1.41 2.38 16.99
N PRO A 139 -0.54 3.29 17.48
CA PRO A 139 -0.36 4.60 16.86
C PRO A 139 0.29 4.46 15.48
N ILE A 140 0.04 5.44 14.60
CA ILE A 140 0.54 5.44 13.22
C ILE A 140 2.08 5.37 13.13
N HIS A 141 2.77 5.94 14.13
CA HIS A 141 4.23 5.96 14.20
C HIS A 141 4.86 4.56 14.30
N ASP A 142 4.13 3.59 14.86
CA ASP A 142 4.59 2.20 14.98
C ASP A 142 4.37 1.39 13.70
N GLY A 143 3.81 2.02 12.66
CA GLY A 143 3.39 1.37 11.43
C GLY A 143 4.43 1.34 10.31
N ILE A 144 4.01 0.69 9.23
CA ILE A 144 4.71 0.68 7.94
C ILE A 144 3.88 1.50 6.95
N LEU A 145 4.50 2.52 6.36
CA LEU A 145 3.87 3.27 5.28
C LEU A 145 3.95 2.51 3.96
N LEU A 146 2.94 2.69 3.12
CA LEU A 146 2.81 2.14 1.79
C LEU A 146 2.59 3.29 0.81
N ASP A 147 3.53 3.47 -0.11
CA ASP A 147 3.56 4.59 -1.05
C ASP A 147 3.71 4.06 -2.48
N CYS A 148 2.63 4.18 -3.26
CA CYS A 148 2.63 3.81 -4.67
C CYS A 148 3.06 4.95 -5.60
N TRP A 149 3.19 6.18 -5.10
CA TRP A 149 3.42 7.38 -5.91
C TRP A 149 4.92 7.70 -6.04
N ARG A 150 5.67 7.62 -4.93
CA ARG A 150 7.10 8.02 -4.86
C ARG A 150 7.99 7.34 -5.89
N HIS A 151 7.65 6.12 -6.32
CA HIS A 151 8.35 5.39 -7.37
C HIS A 151 7.46 5.00 -8.57
N CYS A 152 6.50 5.85 -8.93
CA CYS A 152 5.67 5.69 -10.14
C CYS A 152 5.03 4.28 -10.25
N GLY A 153 4.42 3.81 -9.17
CA GLY A 153 3.75 2.51 -9.09
C GLY A 153 4.65 1.30 -8.87
N HIS A 154 5.95 1.49 -8.62
CA HIS A 154 6.69 0.55 -7.79
C HIS A 154 6.37 0.85 -6.33
N LEU A 155 5.90 -0.14 -5.58
CA LEU A 155 5.53 0.06 -4.18
C LEU A 155 6.78 0.38 -3.36
N PHE A 156 6.80 1.57 -2.77
CA PHE A 156 7.73 1.93 -1.71
C PHE A 156 7.08 1.64 -0.35
N TRP A 157 7.88 1.16 0.60
CA TRP A 157 7.46 1.02 1.99
C TRP A 157 8.64 1.24 2.93
N SER A 158 8.35 1.80 4.09
CA SER A 158 9.32 2.05 5.16
C SER A 158 8.60 2.08 6.51
N ALA A 159 9.34 1.96 7.62
CA ALA A 159 8.77 2.25 8.93
C ALA A 159 8.51 3.76 9.03
N VAL A 160 7.34 4.15 9.56
CA VAL A 160 6.98 5.58 9.71
C VAL A 160 8.02 6.32 10.56
N ALA A 161 8.51 5.68 11.62
CA ALA A 161 9.52 6.22 12.51
C ALA A 161 10.86 6.59 11.85
N THR A 162 11.16 6.06 10.66
CA THR A 162 12.46 6.25 9.98
C THR A 162 12.33 6.92 8.61
N ASP A 163 11.13 7.37 8.22
CA ASP A 163 10.92 8.06 6.95
C ASP A 163 11.18 9.57 7.10
N ASP A 164 11.69 10.19 6.05
CA ASP A 164 12.10 11.61 6.07
C ASP A 164 10.93 12.61 6.14
N TYR A 165 9.71 12.14 5.89
CA TYR A 165 8.51 12.98 5.88
C TYR A 165 7.87 13.07 7.28
N PRO A 166 7.40 14.25 7.70
CA PRO A 166 6.71 14.42 8.98
C PRO A 166 5.26 13.93 8.86
N TRP A 167 5.07 12.60 8.91
CA TRP A 167 3.76 11.98 8.76
C TRP A 167 2.82 12.29 9.92
N VAL A 168 1.64 12.81 9.60
CA VAL A 168 0.55 13.07 10.55
C VAL A 168 -0.68 12.28 10.11
N GLU A 169 -1.36 11.65 11.06
CA GLU A 169 -2.59 10.90 10.79
C GLU A 169 -3.77 11.86 10.50
N ASP A 170 -4.48 11.66 9.39
CA ASP A 170 -5.80 12.27 9.15
C ASP A 170 -6.90 11.20 9.08
N ARG A 171 -7.52 10.95 10.25
CA ARG A 171 -8.65 10.03 10.39
C ARG A 171 -9.92 10.52 9.66
N ARG A 172 -10.10 11.84 9.55
CA ARG A 172 -11.26 12.43 8.90
C ARG A 172 -11.19 12.16 7.40
N TYR A 173 -10.04 12.38 6.77
CA TYR A 173 -9.85 12.09 5.35
C TYR A 173 -9.94 10.59 5.05
N ALA A 174 -9.38 9.73 5.92
CA ALA A 174 -9.56 8.28 5.79
C ALA A 174 -11.05 7.89 5.70
N GLY A 175 -11.91 8.50 6.52
CA GLY A 175 -13.36 8.31 6.46
C GLY A 175 -14.00 8.84 5.17
N ILE A 176 -13.53 9.98 4.65
CA ILE A 176 -13.99 10.56 3.38
C ILE A 176 -13.63 9.62 2.21
N ALA A 177 -12.39 9.17 2.11
CA ALA A 177 -11.92 8.27 1.07
C ALA A 177 -12.75 6.98 1.01
N ARG A 178 -13.01 6.38 2.17
CA ARG A 178 -13.88 5.20 2.33
C ARG A 178 -15.30 5.45 1.81
N ARG A 179 -15.92 6.58 2.18
CA ARG A 179 -17.27 6.95 1.74
C ARG A 179 -17.33 7.21 0.23
N LYS A 180 -16.35 7.92 -0.33
CA LYS A 180 -16.24 8.15 -1.78
C LYS A 180 -16.24 6.83 -2.53
N PHE A 181 -15.45 5.86 -2.07
CA PHE A 181 -15.39 4.54 -2.70
C PHE A 181 -16.69 3.75 -2.57
N ALA A 182 -17.30 3.74 -1.37
CA ALA A 182 -18.59 3.07 -1.15
C ALA A 182 -19.68 3.62 -2.09
N ALA A 183 -19.75 4.94 -2.25
CA ALA A 183 -20.67 5.60 -3.17
C ALA A 183 -20.41 5.20 -4.63
N LYS A 184 -19.14 5.21 -5.07
CA LYS A 184 -18.75 4.80 -6.43
C LYS A 184 -19.06 3.34 -6.73
N ARG A 185 -18.91 2.44 -5.75
CA ARG A 185 -19.35 1.05 -5.89
C ARG A 185 -20.86 0.93 -6.02
N LYS A 186 -21.62 1.65 -5.18
CA LYS A 186 -23.08 1.65 -5.22
C LYS A 186 -23.60 2.15 -6.57
N SER A 187 -23.03 3.22 -7.12
CA SER A 187 -23.43 3.74 -8.43
C SER A 187 -23.14 2.74 -9.54
N ARG A 188 -21.96 2.12 -9.56
CA ARG A 188 -21.62 1.09 -10.55
C ARG A 188 -22.55 -0.11 -10.48
N LEU A 189 -22.85 -0.60 -9.27
CA LEU A 189 -23.78 -1.71 -9.08
C LEU A 189 -25.22 -1.36 -9.50
N ALA A 190 -25.64 -0.10 -9.34
CA ALA A 190 -26.94 0.38 -9.82
C ALA A 190 -27.01 0.48 -11.35
N GLU A 191 -25.89 0.81 -12.00
CA GLU A 191 -25.76 0.89 -13.46
C GLU A 191 -25.60 -0.50 -14.12
N GLU A 192 -24.97 -1.45 -13.41
CA GLU A 192 -24.81 -2.86 -13.84
C GLU A 192 -26.01 -3.74 -13.49
N SER A 193 -26.92 -3.30 -12.61
CA SER A 193 -28.18 -4.00 -12.35
C SER A 193 -29.06 -3.86 -13.60
N PRO A 194 -29.36 -4.97 -14.31
CA PRO A 194 -30.10 -4.86 -15.55
C PRO A 194 -31.45 -4.22 -15.27
N ILE A 195 -31.87 -3.36 -16.19
CA ILE A 195 -33.27 -3.06 -16.47
C ILE A 195 -33.94 -4.43 -16.73
N SER A 196 -34.33 -5.10 -15.65
CA SER A 196 -34.86 -6.46 -15.67
C SER A 196 -36.36 -6.37 -15.63
N ALA A 197 -36.96 -6.83 -16.72
CA ALA A 197 -38.21 -7.57 -16.71
C ALA A 197 -39.50 -6.79 -16.40
N ASN A 198 -39.77 -5.68 -17.11
CA ASN A 198 -41.18 -5.24 -17.22
C ASN A 198 -41.62 -4.76 -18.61
N GLU A 199 -40.77 -4.82 -19.64
CA GLU A 199 -41.16 -4.39 -21.00
C GLU A 199 -41.19 -5.55 -22.02
N LYS A 200 -40.59 -6.71 -21.69
CA LYS A 200 -40.60 -7.88 -22.59
C LYS A 200 -41.84 -8.76 -22.45
N GLU A 201 -42.57 -8.69 -21.34
CA GLU A 201 -43.80 -9.47 -21.13
C GLU A 201 -45.03 -8.81 -21.79
N SER A 202 -45.01 -7.47 -21.91
CA SER A 202 -46.02 -6.68 -22.64
C SER A 202 -46.01 -6.98 -24.14
N THR A 203 -44.83 -7.02 -24.76
CA THR A 203 -44.71 -7.24 -26.22
C THR A 203 -45.04 -8.68 -26.62
N ILE A 204 -44.75 -9.68 -25.78
CA ILE A 204 -45.09 -11.09 -26.07
C ILE A 204 -46.60 -11.32 -25.93
N THR A 205 -47.26 -10.67 -24.95
CA THR A 205 -48.72 -10.77 -24.78
C THR A 205 -49.49 -10.04 -25.88
N ALA A 206 -48.93 -8.96 -26.45
CA ALA A 206 -49.52 -8.24 -27.57
C ALA A 206 -49.34 -8.92 -28.94
N LEU A 207 -48.35 -9.81 -29.10
CA LEU A 207 -48.14 -10.57 -30.32
C LEU A 207 -48.91 -11.91 -30.37
N MET A 208 -49.52 -12.31 -29.26
CA MET A 208 -50.29 -13.55 -29.10
C MET A 208 -51.81 -13.34 -29.07
N ARG A 209 -52.30 -12.15 -29.46
CA ARG A 209 -53.73 -11.84 -29.63
C ARG A 209 -54.06 -11.47 -31.07
#